data_AF-A0A7C7IC71-F1
#
_entry.id   AF-A0A7C7IC71-F1
#
_cell.length_a   1.000
_cell.length_b   1.000
_cell.length_c   1.000
_cell.angle_alpha   90.00
_cell.angle_beta   90.00
_cell.angle_gamma   90.00
#
_symmetry.space_group_name_H-M   'P 1'
#
loop_
_entity.id
_entity.type
_entity.pdbx_description
1 polymer ?
#
loop_
_entity_poly.entity_id
_entity_poly.type
_entity_poly.pdbx_seq_one_letter_code
_entity_poly.pdbx_strand_id
1 'polypeptide(L)' 'MADIELDVNRTALLMADFHTEGMTENPMVQERHTLDRAREVLNIARRAGVFVAYIVVNFRSGYPEISDMN' A
#
# COMPACT_ATOMS: atom_id res chain seq x y z
N MET A 1 3.45 -24.22 0.42
CA MET A 1 3.98 -22.87 0.07
C MET A 1 5.49 -23.01 -0.01
N ALA A 2 6.13 -22.43 -1.01
CA ALA A 2 7.59 -22.40 -1.05
C ALA A 2 8.10 -21.47 0.06
N ASP A 3 9.22 -21.81 0.68
CA ASP A 3 9.88 -20.90 1.62
C ASP A 3 10.34 -19.64 0.87
N ILE A 4 9.99 -18.47 1.40
CA ILE A 4 10.40 -17.18 0.89
C ILE A 4 11.50 -16.66 1.81
N GLU A 5 12.70 -16.50 1.26
CA GLU A 5 13.81 -15.82 1.94
C GLU A 5 13.78 -14.33 1.57
N LEU A 6 13.80 -13.46 2.57
CA LEU A 6 13.78 -12.01 2.38
C LEU A 6 15.10 -11.40 2.87
N ASP A 7 15.90 -10.90 1.92
CA ASP A 7 17.04 -10.05 2.24
C ASP A 7 16.55 -8.61 2.42
N VAL A 8 16.66 -8.08 3.64
CA VAL A 8 16.20 -6.74 4.01
C VAL A 8 16.84 -5.62 3.18
N ASN A 9 18.06 -5.83 2.67
CA ASN A 9 18.77 -4.83 1.85
C ASN A 9 18.38 -4.89 0.37
N ARG A 10 17.63 -5.92 -0.03
CA ARG A 10 17.19 -6.16 -1.42
C ARG A 10 15.66 -6.29 -1.52
N THR A 11 14.96 -5.98 -0.45
CA THR A 11 13.50 -6.08 -0.34
C THR A 11 12.94 -4.72 0.02
N ALA A 12 11.76 -4.41 -0.52
CA ALA A 12 10.98 -3.25 -0.14
C ALA A 12 9.54 -3.67 0.20
N LEU A 13 8.95 -3.01 1.20
CA LEU A 13 7.51 -3.07 1.46
C LEU A 13 6.83 -1.97 0.65
N LEU A 14 5.85 -2.37 -0.16
CA LEU A 14 5.02 -1.45 -0.92
C LEU A 14 3.67 -1.25 -0.23
N MET A 15 3.42 -0.04 0.26
CA MET A 15 2.14 0.38 0.81
C MET A 15 1.34 1.10 -0.27
N ALA A 16 0.54 0.35 -1.04
CA ALA A 16 -0.18 0.88 -2.19
C ALA A 16 -1.63 1.25 -1.86
N ASP A 17 -2.02 2.48 -2.22
CA ASP A 17 -3.41 2.95 -2.32
C ASP A 17 -4.24 2.83 -1.03
N PHE A 18 -3.59 3.05 0.12
CA PHE A 18 -4.27 3.26 1.40
C PHE A 18 -4.89 4.67 1.50
N HIS A 19 -5.74 5.02 0.53
CA HIS A 19 -6.51 6.26 0.50
C HIS A 19 -7.64 6.24 1.52
N THR A 20 -7.89 7.37 2.17
CA THR A 20 -8.92 7.47 3.22
C THR A 20 -10.30 7.08 2.72
N GLU A 21 -10.70 7.53 1.52
CA GLU A 21 -12.00 7.22 0.92
C GLU A 21 -12.18 5.71 0.76
N GLY A 22 -11.28 5.05 0.01
CA GLY A 22 -11.35 3.61 -0.24
C GLY A 22 -11.21 2.74 1.01
N MET A 23 -10.40 3.17 1.98
CA MET A 23 -10.17 2.40 3.22
C MET A 23 -11.26 2.60 4.28
N THR A 24 -11.99 3.72 4.25
CA THR A 24 -13.03 4.00 5.25
C THR A 24 -14.39 3.46 4.80
N GLU A 25 -14.68 3.57 3.50
CA GLU A 25 -16.02 3.28 2.97
C GLU A 25 -16.20 1.83 2.53
N ASN A 26 -15.12 1.11 2.22
CA ASN A 26 -15.21 -0.27 1.71
C ASN A 26 -15.49 -1.29 2.83
N PRO A 27 -16.64 -1.99 2.83
CA PRO A 27 -16.98 -2.96 3.88
C PRO A 27 -15.98 -4.12 3.98
N MET A 28 -15.34 -4.51 2.87
CA MET A 28 -14.34 -5.57 2.87
C MET A 28 -13.08 -5.19 3.64
N VAL A 29 -12.75 -3.90 3.72
CA VAL A 29 -11.59 -3.41 4.48
C VAL A 29 -11.79 -3.70 5.96
N GLN A 30 -13.02 -3.47 6.46
CA GLN A 30 -13.41 -3.76 7.83
C GLN A 30 -13.49 -5.26 8.09
N GLU A 31 -14.21 -6.02 7.24
CA GLU A 31 -14.38 -7.47 7.36
C GLU A 31 -13.02 -8.20 7.43
N ARG A 32 -12.04 -7.73 6.64
CA ARG A 32 -10.70 -8.35 6.57
C ARG A 32 -9.70 -7.77 7.57
N HIS A 33 -10.10 -6.79 8.39
CA HIS A 33 -9.22 -6.06 9.30
C HIS A 33 -7.96 -5.53 8.58
N THR A 34 -8.15 -4.99 7.37
CA THR A 34 -7.04 -4.72 6.45
C THR A 34 -6.09 -3.66 7.01
N LEU A 35 -6.62 -2.60 7.64
CA LEU A 35 -5.81 -1.55 8.25
C LEU A 35 -4.97 -2.06 9.42
N ASP A 36 -5.53 -2.92 10.27
CA ASP A 36 -4.81 -3.49 11.42
C ASP A 36 -3.66 -4.40 10.97
N ARG A 37 -3.93 -5.27 10.00
CA ARG A 37 -2.92 -6.18 9.43
C ARG A 37 -1.84 -5.40 8.68
N ALA A 38 -2.22 -4.41 7.89
CA ALA A 38 -1.27 -3.54 7.19
C ALA A 38 -0.38 -2.76 8.17
N ARG A 39 -0.94 -2.27 9.28
CA ARG A 39 -0.20 -1.62 10.36
C ARG A 39 0.80 -2.57 11.00
N GLU A 40 0.44 -3.83 11.25
CA GLU A 40 1.34 -4.83 11.80
C GLU A 40 2.54 -5.08 10.88
N VAL A 41 2.27 -5.34 9.59
CA VAL A 41 3.32 -5.56 8.57
C VAL A 41 4.23 -4.33 8.46
N LEU A 42 3.65 -3.14 8.40
CA LEU A 42 4.40 -1.88 8.33
C LEU A 42 5.31 -1.70 9.56
N ASN A 43 4.81 -1.98 10.75
CA ASN A 43 5.59 -1.87 11.98
C ASN A 43 6.74 -2.87 12.03
N ILE A 44 6.54 -4.09 11.54
CA ILE A 44 7.61 -5.09 11.43
C ILE A 44 8.65 -4.66 10.40
N ALA A 45 8.24 -4.24 9.20
CA ALA A 45 9.14 -3.79 8.15
C ALA A 45 10.01 -2.62 8.60
N ARG A 46 9.42 -1.62 9.27
CA ARG A 46 10.15 -0.48 9.84
C ARG A 46 11.17 -0.91 10.90
N ARG A 47 10.79 -1.81 11.81
CA ARG A 47 11.71 -2.35 12.83
C ARG A 47 12.85 -3.16 12.22
N ALA A 48 12.59 -3.88 11.13
CA ALA A 48 13.58 -4.68 10.40
C ALA A 48 14.49 -3.83 9.49
N GLY A 49 14.24 -2.53 9.34
CA GLY A 49 15.01 -1.66 8.45
C GLY A 49 14.74 -1.87 6.96
N VAL A 50 13.63 -2.55 6.61
CA VAL A 50 13.20 -2.73 5.22
C VAL A 50 12.80 -1.38 4.63
N PHE A 51 13.18 -1.12 3.38
CA PHE A 51 12.74 0.08 2.68
C PHE A 51 11.21 0.08 2.50
N VAL A 52 10.54 1.13 2.96
CA VAL A 52 9.08 1.27 2.84
C VAL A 52 8.77 2.33 1.79
N ALA A 53 8.12 1.93 0.70
CA ALA A 53 7.62 2.81 -0.35
C ALA A 53 6.10 2.97 -0.23
N TYR A 54 5.62 4.20 -0.33
CA TYR A 54 4.19 4.52 -0.38
C TYR A 54 3.80 4.86 -1.81
N ILE A 55 2.75 4.22 -2.30
CA ILE A 55 2.13 4.57 -3.58
C ILE A 55 0.76 5.16 -3.31
N VAL A 56 0.53 6.29 -3.95
CA VAL A 56 -0.74 7.00 -3.95
C VAL A 56 -1.08 7.26 -5.41
N VAL A 57 -2.05 6.52 -5.95
CA VAL A 57 -2.61 6.85 -7.26
C VAL A 57 -3.45 8.10 -7.11
N ASN A 58 -3.07 9.17 -7.81
CA ASN A 58 -3.81 10.42 -7.84
C ASN A 58 -3.64 11.11 -9.21
N PHE A 59 -4.65 11.86 -9.63
CA PHE A 59 -4.56 12.70 -10.81
C PHE A 59 -4.15 14.11 -10.43
N ARG A 60 -3.38 14.77 -11.30
CA ARG A 60 -3.12 16.20 -11.13
C ARG A 60 -4.39 17.00 -11.41
N SER A 61 -4.48 18.18 -10.80
CA SER A 61 -5.57 19.12 -11.10
C SER A 61 -5.61 19.40 -12.61
N GLY A 62 -6.80 19.35 -13.19
CA GLY A 62 -7.00 19.48 -14.64
C GLY A 62 -6.75 18.19 -15.42
N TYR A 63 -6.46 17.06 -14.75
CA TYR A 63 -6.34 15.73 -15.33
C TYR A 63 -5.43 15.63 -16.57
N PRO A 64 -4.21 16.20 -16.56
CA PRO A 64 -3.31 16.16 -17.73
C PRO A 64 -2.89 14.75 -18.14
N GLU A 65 -3.08 13.74 -17.29
CA GLU A 65 -2.86 12.32 -17.63
C GLU A 65 -4.00 11.69 -18.42
N ILE A 66 -5.19 12.30 -18.40
CA ILE A 66 -6.38 11.75 -19.04
C ILE A 66 -6.43 12.30 -20.48
N SER A 67 -6.39 11.39 -21.44
CA SER A 67 -6.61 11.72 -22.86
C SER A 67 -8.06 12.20 -23.09
N ASP A 68 -8.26 13.07 -24.07
CA ASP A 68 -9.59 13.54 -24.52
C ASP A 68 -10.52 12.41 -25.01
N MET A 69 -10.00 11.18 -25.13
CA MET A 69 -10.72 9.99 -25.60
C MET A 69 -11.29 9.10 -24.47
N ASN A 70 -11.14 9.47 -23.19
CA ASN A 70 -11.67 8.74 -22.03
C ASN A 70 -13.08 9.20 -21.63
#